data_AF-A0A522G4L4-F1
#
_entry.id   AF-A0A522G4L4-F1
#
_cell.length_a   1.000
_cell.length_b   1.000
_cell.length_c   1.000
_cell.angle_alpha   90.00
_cell.angle_beta   90.00
_cell.angle_gamma   90.00
#
_symmetry.space_group_name_H-M   'P 1'
#
loop_
_entity.id
_entity.type
_entity.pdbx_description
1 polymer ?
#
loop_
_entity_poly.entity_id
_entity_poly.type
_entity_poly.pdbx_seq_one_letter_code
_entity_poly.pdbx_strand_id
1 'polypeptide(L)'
;MPTTRRLRTRSRREAIDPTHWAILTDTPLPADANSFTALDAESYDVMRLLWEDYRAGILADWIKSQPGTRPAMWWRYDAPRLDPAQLGRWSRTLLAPRLIETRRKLCGEGMPLHEALNYAPSHHYGIPAWFGDPDNPPAFESQRVYLRRHGLLLPAERRQIPEPVRYPLRVVSAWS
;
A
#
# COMPACT_ATOMS: atom_id res chain seq x y z
N MET A 1 26.03 -48.79 5.37
CA MET A 1 25.12 -48.64 4.21
C MET A 1 25.04 -47.18 3.82
N PRO A 2 25.42 -46.79 2.59
CA PRO A 2 25.25 -45.42 2.13
C PRO A 2 23.79 -45.25 1.65
N THR A 3 22.96 -44.58 2.44
CA THR A 3 21.60 -44.21 2.03
C THR A 3 21.65 -43.09 1.01
N THR A 4 21.33 -43.41 -0.25
CA THR A 4 21.12 -42.46 -1.34
C THR A 4 19.87 -41.64 -1.08
N ARG A 5 19.98 -40.61 -0.21
CA ARG A 5 18.88 -39.69 0.05
C ARG A 5 18.75 -38.75 -1.15
N ARG A 6 17.91 -39.11 -2.12
CA ARG A 6 17.46 -38.18 -3.16
C ARG A 6 16.76 -37.01 -2.46
N LEU A 7 17.40 -35.84 -2.44
CA LEU A 7 16.76 -34.58 -2.08
C LEU A 7 15.62 -34.36 -3.07
N ARG A 8 14.40 -34.51 -2.58
CA ARG A 8 13.19 -34.16 -3.33
C ARG A 8 13.23 -32.65 -3.52
N THR A 9 13.48 -32.19 -4.74
CA THR A 9 13.24 -30.81 -5.13
C THR A 9 11.73 -30.57 -5.00
N ARG A 10 11.26 -30.06 -3.86
CA ARG A 10 9.87 -29.59 -3.74
C ARG A 10 9.66 -28.55 -4.84
N SER A 11 8.63 -28.76 -5.67
CA SER A 11 8.22 -27.74 -6.63
C SER A 11 7.93 -26.45 -5.86
N ARG A 12 8.60 -25.38 -6.26
CA ARG A 12 8.84 -24.13 -5.54
C ARG A 12 7.62 -23.20 -5.45
N ARG A 13 6.42 -23.75 -5.25
CA ARG A 13 5.18 -23.03 -4.98
C ARG A 13 4.37 -23.86 -4.01
N GLU A 14 4.66 -23.75 -2.72
CA GLU A 14 3.60 -23.99 -1.74
C GLU A 14 2.49 -22.98 -2.09
N ALA A 15 1.25 -23.47 -2.19
CA ALA A 15 0.13 -22.62 -2.50
C ALA A 15 0.04 -21.57 -1.38
N ILE A 16 0.22 -20.30 -1.74
CA ILE A 16 0.01 -19.19 -0.81
C ILE A 16 -1.40 -19.29 -0.25
N ASP A 17 -1.55 -19.02 1.05
CA ASP A 17 -2.86 -19.00 1.68
C ASP A 17 -3.80 -18.05 0.91
N PRO A 18 -5.06 -18.44 0.62
CA PRO A 18 -5.99 -17.60 -0.12
C PRO A 18 -6.22 -16.23 0.53
N THR A 19 -6.14 -16.13 1.86
CA THR A 19 -6.27 -14.87 2.60
C THR A 19 -5.08 -13.97 2.34
N HIS A 20 -3.84 -14.50 2.42
CA HIS A 20 -2.64 -13.74 2.08
C HIS A 20 -2.63 -13.30 0.62
N TRP A 21 -3.04 -14.17 -0.30
CA TRP A 21 -3.18 -13.80 -1.71
C TRP A 21 -4.19 -12.66 -1.90
N ALA A 22 -5.32 -12.72 -1.19
CA ALA A 22 -6.32 -11.68 -1.25
C ALA A 22 -5.78 -10.32 -0.77
N ILE A 23 -5.06 -10.32 0.36
CA ILE A 23 -4.38 -9.14 0.91
C ILE A 23 -3.34 -8.57 -0.07
N LEU A 24 -2.52 -9.42 -0.69
CA LEU A 24 -1.47 -8.99 -1.64
C LEU A 24 -2.03 -8.38 -2.93
N THR A 25 -3.27 -8.76 -3.30
CA THR A 25 -3.90 -8.41 -4.57
C THR A 25 -5.14 -7.52 -4.41
N ASP A 26 -5.33 -6.93 -3.23
CA ASP A 26 -6.50 -6.11 -2.85
C ASP A 26 -7.85 -6.74 -3.27
N THR A 27 -7.93 -8.07 -3.30
CA THR A 27 -9.19 -8.77 -3.59
C THR A 27 -9.96 -9.01 -2.29
N PRO A 28 -11.30 -9.14 -2.35
CA PRO A 28 -12.10 -9.44 -1.17
C PRO A 28 -11.59 -10.70 -0.47
N LEU A 29 -11.52 -10.65 0.86
CA LEU A 29 -11.14 -11.82 1.64
C LEU A 29 -12.17 -12.96 1.42
N PRO A 30 -11.72 -14.23 1.41
CA PRO A 30 -12.62 -15.37 1.41
C PRO A 30 -13.65 -15.30 2.55
N ALA A 31 -14.86 -15.82 2.34
CA ALA A 31 -15.92 -15.79 3.35
C ALA A 31 -15.58 -16.61 4.61
N ASP A 32 -14.73 -17.61 4.46
CA ASP A 32 -14.19 -18.49 5.50
C ASP A 32 -12.79 -18.08 5.96
N ALA A 33 -12.34 -16.88 5.62
CA ALA A 33 -11.01 -16.39 5.99
C ALA A 33 -10.83 -16.41 7.51
N ASN A 34 -9.71 -17.00 7.95
CA ASN A 34 -9.33 -16.97 9.35
C ASN A 34 -9.03 -15.52 9.76
N SER A 35 -9.77 -15.02 10.77
CA SER A 35 -9.61 -13.66 11.27
C SER A 35 -8.19 -13.37 11.78
N PHE A 36 -7.47 -14.38 12.30
CA PHE A 36 -6.07 -14.21 12.70
C PHE A 36 -5.16 -13.98 11.51
N THR A 37 -5.38 -14.69 10.40
CA THR A 37 -4.62 -14.47 9.15
C THR A 37 -4.96 -13.11 8.53
N ALA A 38 -6.19 -12.61 8.71
CA ALA A 38 -6.54 -11.26 8.27
C ALA A 38 -5.76 -10.17 9.03
N LEU A 39 -5.38 -10.41 10.29
CA LEU A 39 -4.53 -9.50 11.06
C LEU A 39 -3.09 -9.41 10.52
N ASP A 40 -2.65 -10.41 9.74
CA ASP A 40 -1.33 -10.36 9.11
C ASP A 40 -1.22 -9.19 8.13
N ALA A 41 -2.33 -8.68 7.59
CA ALA A 41 -2.33 -7.45 6.79
C ALA A 41 -1.65 -6.26 7.51
N GLU A 42 -1.71 -6.24 8.85
CA GLU A 42 -1.04 -5.25 9.69
C GLU A 42 0.38 -5.65 10.10
N SER A 43 0.72 -6.94 10.01
CA SER A 43 2.06 -7.46 10.28
C SER A 43 3.04 -7.10 9.17
N TYR A 44 3.88 -6.09 9.41
CA TYR A 44 4.83 -5.60 8.41
C TYR A 44 5.79 -6.68 7.92
N ASP A 45 6.33 -7.52 8.81
CA ASP A 45 7.40 -8.46 8.47
C ASP A 45 6.87 -9.69 7.72
N VAL A 46 5.72 -10.23 8.15
CA VAL A 46 5.07 -11.38 7.48
C VAL A 46 4.71 -11.02 6.05
N MET A 47 3.99 -9.90 5.87
CA MET A 47 3.54 -9.49 4.55
C MET A 47 4.68 -8.99 3.66
N ARG A 48 5.77 -8.50 4.23
CA ARG A 48 6.96 -8.09 3.46
C ARG A 48 7.60 -9.29 2.75
N LEU A 49 7.79 -10.40 3.45
CA LEU A 49 8.40 -11.61 2.86
C LEU A 49 7.54 -12.14 1.70
N LEU A 50 6.23 -12.21 1.92
CA LEU A 50 5.28 -12.61 0.87
C LEU A 50 5.28 -11.62 -0.30
N TRP A 51 5.29 -10.32 -0.02
CA TRP A 51 5.40 -9.31 -1.07
C TRP A 51 6.70 -9.51 -1.87
N GLU A 52 7.83 -9.71 -1.21
CA GLU A 52 9.12 -9.90 -1.88
C GLU A 52 9.10 -11.10 -2.85
N ASP A 53 8.47 -12.21 -2.46
CA ASP A 53 8.37 -13.43 -3.27
C ASP A 53 7.39 -13.30 -4.46
N TYR A 54 6.28 -12.57 -4.31
CA TYR A 54 5.18 -12.56 -5.29
C TYR A 54 5.01 -11.24 -6.06
N ARG A 55 5.66 -10.13 -5.65
CA ARG A 55 5.44 -8.78 -6.22
C ARG A 55 5.58 -8.70 -7.73
N ALA A 56 6.54 -9.40 -8.32
CA ALA A 56 6.78 -9.32 -9.76
C ALA A 56 5.59 -9.84 -10.58
N GLY A 57 5.00 -10.96 -10.15
CA GLY A 57 3.81 -11.54 -10.79
C GLY A 57 2.57 -10.69 -10.53
N ILE A 58 2.36 -10.28 -9.27
CA ILE A 58 1.23 -9.44 -8.89
C ILE A 58 1.22 -8.13 -9.68
N LEU A 59 2.37 -7.44 -9.77
CA LEU A 59 2.46 -6.18 -10.51
C LEU A 59 2.26 -6.39 -12.02
N ALA A 60 2.78 -7.48 -12.60
CA ALA A 60 2.57 -7.76 -14.02
C ALA A 60 1.09 -7.97 -14.35
N ASP A 61 0.33 -8.64 -13.49
CA ASP A 61 -1.10 -8.88 -13.70
C ASP A 61 -1.96 -7.68 -13.31
N TRP A 62 -1.57 -6.95 -12.26
CA TRP A 62 -2.20 -5.69 -11.87
C TRP A 62 -2.10 -4.65 -12.98
N ILE A 63 -0.93 -4.48 -13.60
CA ILE A 63 -0.73 -3.51 -14.68
C ILE A 63 -1.61 -3.79 -15.90
N LYS A 64 -1.92 -5.05 -16.19
CA LYS A 64 -2.82 -5.42 -17.28
C LYS A 64 -4.27 -5.05 -16.97
N SER A 65 -4.72 -5.27 -15.74
CA SER A 65 -6.12 -5.11 -15.33
C SER A 65 -6.45 -3.69 -14.84
N GLN A 66 -5.51 -3.03 -14.17
CA GLN A 66 -5.63 -1.72 -13.53
C GLN A 66 -4.42 -0.80 -13.84
N PRO A 67 -4.11 -0.53 -15.12
CA PRO A 67 -2.97 0.30 -15.53
C PRO A 67 -2.97 1.69 -14.89
N GLY A 68 -1.81 2.13 -14.42
CA GLY A 68 -1.62 3.43 -13.77
C GLY A 68 -2.07 3.48 -12.31
N THR A 69 -2.29 2.33 -11.67
CA THR A 69 -2.52 2.19 -10.23
C THR A 69 -1.62 1.10 -9.64
N ARG A 70 -1.59 0.97 -8.31
CA ARG A 70 -0.82 -0.08 -7.63
C ARG A 70 -1.60 -0.67 -6.46
N PRO A 71 -1.38 -1.94 -6.10
CA PRO A 71 -2.01 -2.56 -4.94
C PRO A 71 -1.53 -1.92 -3.63
N ALA A 72 -2.28 -2.11 -2.53
CA ALA A 72 -1.96 -1.53 -1.23
C ALA A 72 -0.55 -1.92 -0.75
N MET A 73 -0.14 -3.17 -0.99
CA MET A 73 1.17 -3.68 -0.58
C MET A 73 2.33 -3.01 -1.32
N TRP A 74 2.12 -2.57 -2.57
CA TRP A 74 3.13 -1.76 -3.27
C TRP A 74 3.34 -0.42 -2.56
N TRP A 75 2.26 0.24 -2.12
CA TRP A 75 2.36 1.49 -1.35
C TRP A 75 3.06 1.27 0.00
N ARG A 76 2.87 0.10 0.61
CA ARG A 76 3.50 -0.26 1.88
C ARG A 76 4.99 -0.54 1.73
N TYR A 77 5.43 -1.20 0.66
CA TYR A 77 6.79 -1.76 0.53
C TYR A 77 7.68 -1.14 -0.55
N ASP A 78 7.12 -0.72 -1.69
CA ASP A 78 7.90 -0.31 -2.86
C ASP A 78 7.76 1.17 -3.23
N ALA A 79 6.74 1.88 -2.70
CA ALA A 79 6.59 3.29 -2.95
C ALA A 79 7.81 4.11 -2.48
N PRO A 80 8.20 5.18 -3.20
CA PRO A 80 9.26 6.09 -2.80
C PRO A 80 9.17 6.50 -1.33
N ARG A 81 10.30 6.39 -0.61
CA ARG A 81 10.39 6.76 0.80
C ARG A 81 10.61 8.25 0.97
N LEU A 82 10.06 8.79 2.06
CA LEU A 82 10.25 10.18 2.40
C LEU A 82 11.75 10.42 2.72
N ASP A 83 12.30 11.53 2.24
CA ASP A 83 13.68 11.90 2.54
C ASP A 83 13.87 12.02 4.06
N PRO A 84 14.95 11.45 4.65
CA PRO A 84 15.27 11.62 6.06
C PRO A 84 15.22 13.07 6.57
N ALA A 85 15.58 14.06 5.75
CA ALA A 85 15.50 15.47 6.09
C ALA A 85 14.06 15.98 6.26
N GLN A 86 13.09 15.31 5.63
CA GLN A 86 11.67 15.64 5.66
C GLN A 86 10.88 14.88 6.73
N LEU A 87 11.51 13.90 7.41
CA LEU A 87 10.84 13.10 8.45
C LEU A 87 10.49 13.92 9.72
N GLY A 88 11.15 15.05 9.94
CA GLY A 88 10.94 15.89 11.12
C GLY A 88 11.05 15.10 12.43
N ARG A 89 10.01 15.18 13.27
CA ARG A 89 9.96 14.46 14.56
C ARG A 89 9.91 12.93 14.42
N TRP A 90 9.51 12.42 13.26
CA TRP A 90 9.39 10.98 13.03
C TRP A 90 10.73 10.31 12.71
N SER A 91 11.78 11.09 12.45
CA SER A 91 13.12 10.63 12.06
C SER A 91 13.73 9.59 13.00
N ARG A 92 13.37 9.62 14.29
CA ARG A 92 13.90 8.72 15.34
C ARG A 92 12.95 7.59 15.72
N THR A 93 11.87 7.40 14.98
CA THR A 93 10.86 6.38 15.27
C THR A 93 11.04 5.14 14.41
N LEU A 94 10.48 4.00 14.85
CA LEU A 94 10.43 2.77 14.06
C LEU A 94 9.64 2.92 12.74
N LEU A 95 8.88 4.02 12.60
CA LEU A 95 8.12 4.33 11.39
C LEU A 95 8.96 5.03 10.33
N ALA A 96 10.07 5.70 10.70
CA ALA A 96 10.94 6.44 9.79
C ALA A 96 11.22 5.71 8.46
N PRO A 97 11.71 4.44 8.45
CA PRO A 97 12.00 3.73 7.21
C PRO A 97 10.74 3.30 6.43
N ARG A 98 9.55 3.40 7.04
CA ARG A 98 8.26 3.01 6.46
C ARG A 98 7.51 4.20 5.87
N LEU A 99 7.87 5.43 6.20
CA LEU A 99 7.18 6.62 5.68
C LEU A 99 7.47 6.80 4.19
N ILE A 100 6.40 6.90 3.41
CA ILE A 100 6.47 7.15 1.97
C ILE A 100 6.35 8.64 1.66
N GLU A 101 6.84 9.03 0.49
CA GLU A 101 6.42 10.27 -0.10
C GLU A 101 4.95 10.15 -0.54
N THR A 102 4.08 10.95 0.07
CA THR A 102 2.65 10.92 -0.20
C THR A 102 2.28 11.58 -1.54
N ARG A 103 1.07 11.32 -1.99
CA ARG A 103 0.43 12.04 -3.11
C ARG A 103 0.29 13.52 -2.75
N ARG A 104 0.49 14.39 -3.76
CA ARG A 104 0.35 15.84 -3.60
C ARG A 104 -1.11 16.25 -3.44
N LYS A 105 -1.40 17.08 -2.44
CA LYS A 105 -2.69 17.76 -2.29
C LYS A 105 -2.83 18.81 -3.40
N LEU A 106 -3.97 18.81 -4.08
CA LEU A 106 -4.30 19.73 -5.18
C LEU A 106 -5.16 20.90 -4.70
N CYS A 107 -6.20 20.61 -3.91
CA CYS A 107 -7.11 21.60 -3.35
C CYS A 107 -7.85 21.03 -2.11
N GLY A 108 -8.84 21.77 -1.62
CA GLY A 108 -9.64 21.42 -0.44
C GLY A 108 -8.96 21.78 0.88
N GLU A 109 -9.68 21.64 1.98
CA GLU A 109 -9.18 21.95 3.32
C GLU A 109 -8.63 20.70 4.03
N GLY A 110 -8.22 20.85 5.28
CA GLY A 110 -7.70 19.76 6.09
C GLY A 110 -6.17 19.57 6.05
N MET A 111 -5.68 18.98 7.13
CA MET A 111 -4.27 18.72 7.39
C MET A 111 -4.06 17.22 7.65
N PRO A 112 -2.86 16.66 7.40
CA PRO A 112 -2.55 15.30 7.82
C PRO A 112 -2.81 15.11 9.33
N LEU A 113 -3.47 14.02 9.70
CA LEU A 113 -3.91 13.73 11.06
C LEU A 113 -2.74 13.74 12.06
N HIS A 114 -1.58 13.28 11.60
CA HIS A 114 -0.35 13.27 12.41
C HIS A 114 0.21 14.68 12.66
N GLU A 115 -0.06 15.66 11.80
CA GLU A 115 0.34 17.05 12.04
C GLU A 115 -0.61 17.72 13.04
N ALA A 116 -1.92 17.50 12.90
CA ALA A 116 -2.93 18.17 13.72
C ALA A 116 -3.09 17.58 15.13
N LEU A 117 -3.08 16.24 15.26
CA LEU A 117 -3.53 15.54 16.47
C LEU A 117 -2.48 14.60 17.09
N ASN A 118 -1.21 14.73 16.68
CA ASN A 118 -0.10 13.90 17.16
C ASN A 118 -0.28 12.37 17.00
N TYR A 119 -1.10 11.93 16.06
CA TYR A 119 -1.19 10.52 15.68
C TYR A 119 0.07 10.06 14.94
N ALA A 120 0.31 8.75 14.93
CA ALA A 120 1.29 8.16 14.02
C ALA A 120 0.90 8.43 12.54
N PRO A 121 1.85 8.75 11.65
CA PRO A 121 1.54 8.94 10.24
C PRO A 121 0.97 7.65 9.66
N SER A 122 -0.18 7.77 9.00
CA SER A 122 -0.83 6.69 8.27
C SER A 122 -1.28 7.22 6.93
N HIS A 123 -1.32 6.34 5.94
CA HIS A 123 -1.71 6.66 4.59
C HIS A 123 -2.37 5.45 3.93
N HIS A 124 -3.14 5.71 2.89
CA HIS A 124 -3.72 4.64 2.09
C HIS A 124 -3.69 5.06 0.61
N TYR A 125 -3.06 4.20 -0.20
CA TYR A 125 -2.63 4.50 -1.58
C TYR A 125 -1.95 5.87 -1.74
N GLY A 126 -1.04 6.22 -0.82
CA GLY A 126 -0.31 7.48 -0.85
C GLY A 126 -1.08 8.69 -0.32
N ILE A 127 -2.33 8.56 0.08
CA ILE A 127 -3.11 9.66 0.66
C ILE A 127 -2.98 9.59 2.19
N PRO A 128 -2.48 10.63 2.86
CA PRO A 128 -2.41 10.63 4.32
C PRO A 128 -3.81 10.61 4.94
N ALA A 129 -3.96 9.94 6.08
CA ALA A 129 -5.11 10.20 6.94
C ALA A 129 -5.13 11.69 7.30
N TRP A 130 -6.30 12.31 7.26
CA TRP A 130 -6.45 13.76 7.38
C TRP A 130 -7.54 14.14 8.38
N PHE A 131 -7.49 15.39 8.82
CA PHE A 131 -8.45 16.02 9.72
C PHE A 131 -8.88 17.36 9.13
N GLY A 132 -10.18 17.63 9.08
CA GLY A 132 -10.73 18.86 8.49
C GLY A 132 -12.24 18.78 8.30
N ASP A 133 -12.78 19.77 7.58
CA ASP A 133 -14.20 19.85 7.23
C ASP A 133 -14.59 18.71 6.25
N PRO A 134 -15.54 17.83 6.60
CA PRO A 134 -16.02 16.79 5.70
C PRO A 134 -16.71 17.32 4.44
N ASP A 135 -17.27 18.53 4.48
CA ASP A 135 -17.96 19.14 3.35
C ASP A 135 -16.97 19.79 2.36
N ASN A 136 -15.72 19.98 2.78
CA ASN A 136 -14.62 20.50 1.94
C ASN A 136 -13.33 19.65 2.06
N PRO A 137 -13.39 18.36 1.67
CA PRO A 137 -12.28 17.44 1.87
C PRO A 137 -11.08 17.76 0.96
N PRO A 138 -9.86 17.42 1.38
CA PRO A 138 -8.68 17.59 0.54
C PRO A 138 -8.74 16.69 -0.70
N ALA A 139 -8.50 17.27 -1.87
CA ALA A 139 -8.31 16.53 -3.11
C ALA A 139 -6.82 16.30 -3.35
N PHE A 140 -6.46 15.10 -3.81
CA PHE A 140 -5.07 14.73 -4.10
C PHE A 140 -4.88 14.34 -5.57
N GLU A 141 -3.63 14.42 -6.06
CA GLU A 141 -3.26 13.92 -7.39
C GLU A 141 -3.65 12.44 -7.54
N SER A 142 -3.96 11.94 -8.74
CA SER A 142 -4.28 10.51 -8.94
C SER A 142 -3.06 9.59 -8.73
N GLN A 143 -3.25 8.28 -8.48
CA GLN A 143 -2.12 7.34 -8.41
C GLN A 143 -1.27 7.39 -9.69
N ARG A 144 -1.94 7.52 -10.85
CA ARG A 144 -1.26 7.65 -12.14
C ARG A 144 -0.36 8.89 -12.21
N VAL A 145 -0.85 10.04 -11.72
CA VAL A 145 -0.06 11.28 -11.71
C VAL A 145 1.15 11.13 -10.79
N TYR A 146 0.97 10.50 -9.62
CA TYR A 146 2.07 10.15 -8.72
C TYR A 146 3.11 9.26 -9.39
N LEU A 147 2.69 8.15 -10.00
CA LEU A 147 3.59 7.21 -10.68
C LEU A 147 4.34 7.90 -11.83
N ARG A 148 3.65 8.75 -12.60
CA ARG A 148 4.28 9.53 -13.67
C ARG A 148 5.32 10.50 -13.14
N ARG A 149 5.00 11.22 -12.06
CA ARG A 149 5.91 12.18 -11.41
C ARG A 149 7.19 11.53 -10.90
N HIS A 150 7.10 10.27 -10.50
CA HIS A 150 8.23 9.46 -10.02
C HIS A 150 8.91 8.60 -11.09
N GLY A 151 8.49 8.69 -12.36
CA GLY A 151 9.05 7.86 -13.44
C GLY A 151 8.74 6.36 -13.31
N LEU A 152 7.71 6.00 -12.54
CA LEU A 152 7.30 4.62 -12.23
C LEU A 152 6.18 4.09 -13.13
N LEU A 153 5.69 4.92 -14.05
CA LEU A 153 4.65 4.57 -15.01
C LEU A 153 5.27 3.92 -16.24
N LEU A 154 4.92 2.65 -16.51
CA LEU A 154 5.47 1.94 -17.65
C LEU A 154 4.83 2.41 -18.97
N PRO A 155 5.54 2.29 -20.11
CA PRO A 155 4.96 2.61 -21.42
C PRO A 155 3.67 1.83 -21.75
N ALA A 156 3.55 0.60 -21.25
CA ALA A 156 2.36 -0.24 -21.40
C ALA A 156 1.13 0.30 -20.65
N GLU A 157 1.33 1.16 -19.65
CA GLU A 157 0.27 1.75 -18.82
C GLU A 157 -0.30 3.03 -19.44
N ARG A 158 -0.05 3.35 -20.70
CA ARG A 158 -0.49 4.61 -21.32
C ARG A 158 -2.01 4.76 -21.40
N ARG A 159 -2.76 3.67 -21.45
CA ARG A 159 -4.22 3.70 -21.43
C ARG A 159 -4.72 4.26 -20.10
N GLN A 160 -5.56 5.28 -20.16
CA GLN A 160 -6.17 5.87 -18.98
C GLN A 160 -7.38 5.04 -18.59
N ILE A 161 -7.38 4.55 -17.35
CA ILE A 161 -8.57 4.01 -16.68
C ILE A 161 -8.86 4.93 -15.49
N PRO A 162 -10.13 5.27 -15.22
CA PRO A 162 -10.50 5.98 -14.01
C PRO A 162 -10.03 5.20 -12.76
N GLU A 163 -9.46 5.90 -11.79
CA GLU A 163 -9.12 5.26 -10.50
C GLU A 163 -10.42 4.76 -9.86
N PRO A 164 -10.50 3.48 -9.45
CA PRO A 164 -11.76 2.87 -9.01
C PRO A 164 -12.34 3.51 -7.75
N VAL A 165 -11.51 4.17 -6.94
CA VAL A 165 -11.95 4.82 -5.69
C VAL A 165 -11.46 6.26 -5.65
N ARG A 166 -12.41 7.22 -5.62
CA ARG A 166 -12.14 8.58 -5.16
C ARG A 166 -12.25 8.57 -3.64
N TYR A 167 -11.13 8.33 -2.96
CA TYR A 167 -11.10 8.29 -1.50
C TYR A 167 -11.59 9.62 -0.91
N PRO A 168 -12.39 9.56 0.16
CA PRO A 168 -11.87 10.12 1.40
C PRO A 168 -11.64 9.00 2.41
N LEU A 169 -10.43 8.94 2.95
CA LEU A 169 -10.10 8.09 4.08
C LEU A 169 -10.51 8.81 5.35
N ARG A 170 -11.48 8.22 6.06
CA ARG A 170 -11.91 8.47 7.44
C ARG A 170 -12.06 9.95 7.83
N VAL A 171 -13.28 10.46 7.68
CA VAL A 171 -13.74 11.65 8.43
C VAL A 171 -13.83 11.25 9.90
N VAL A 172 -12.96 11.78 10.75
CA VAL A 172 -13.23 11.82 12.19
C VAL A 172 -13.78 13.21 12.47
N SER A 173 -15.10 13.34 12.62
CA SER A 173 -15.73 14.59 13.05
C SER A 173 -15.22 14.91 14.45
N ALA A 174 -14.84 16.17 14.68
CA ALA A 174 -14.35 16.62 15.98
C ALA A 174 -15.43 16.62 17.08
N TRP A 175 -16.69 16.35 16.72
CA TRP A 175 -17.85 16.41 17.60
C TRP A 175 -18.85 15.30 17.20
N SER A 176 -18.93 14.24 17.99
CA SER A 176 -19.98 13.22 17.98
C SER A 176 -20.07 12.61 19.36
#